data_AF-A0A497R1J7-F1
#
_entry.id   AF-A0A497R1J7-F1
#
_cell.length_a   1.000
_cell.length_b   1.000
_cell.length_c   1.000
_cell.angle_alpha   90.00
_cell.angle_beta   90.00
_cell.angle_gamma   90.00
#
_symmetry.space_group_name_H-M   'P 1'
#
loop_
_entity.id
_entity.type
_entity.pdbx_description
1 polymer ?
#
loop_
_entity_poly.entity_id
_entity_poly.type
_entity_poly.pdbx_seq_one_letter_code
_entity_poly.pdbx_strand_id
1 'polypeptide(L)'
;MSSIPFFDEAGEHLKIGFLANKLLQILDRDGTITEKECWIIQNGIAFLKQAEAGRKQVITGKLTRDAVMASDAYTRAIFAYNQMSKENGKKSFEQLIKDVIKELQKVKDIKQTKAKNNALSISFFSCLVDFSLSGLSENRLKNPFEKRDTIFL
;
A
#
# COMPACT_ATOMS: atom_id res chain seq x y z
N MET A 1 -24.71 20.77 -1.79
CA MET A 1 -24.10 19.65 -2.56
C MET A 1 -22.59 19.82 -2.50
N SER A 2 -21.92 19.01 -1.69
CA SER A 2 -20.47 19.09 -1.46
C SER A 2 -19.73 18.20 -2.48
N SER A 3 -19.14 18.82 -3.48
CA SER A 3 -18.17 18.19 -4.38
C SER A 3 -16.84 18.02 -3.63
N ILE A 4 -16.40 16.78 -3.47
CA ILE A 4 -15.04 16.46 -3.02
C ILE A 4 -14.12 16.76 -4.21
N PRO A 5 -13.19 17.71 -4.13
CA PRO A 5 -12.37 18.05 -5.28
C PRO A 5 -11.20 17.07 -5.43
N PHE A 6 -10.98 16.66 -6.68
CA PHE A 6 -9.68 16.49 -7.31
C PHE A 6 -8.67 15.54 -6.65
N PHE A 7 -8.74 14.26 -7.06
CA PHE A 7 -7.56 13.41 -7.13
C PHE A 7 -6.92 13.57 -8.52
N ASP A 8 -6.07 14.60 -8.69
CA ASP A 8 -5.14 14.72 -9.82
C ASP A 8 -4.10 13.58 -9.78
N GLU A 9 -3.42 13.27 -10.88
CA GLU A 9 -2.54 12.08 -11.06
C GLU A 9 -1.48 11.86 -9.94
N ALA A 10 -0.98 12.90 -9.29
CA ALA A 10 -0.13 12.77 -8.09
C ALA A 10 -0.88 12.16 -6.89
N GLY A 11 -2.17 12.46 -6.79
CA GLY A 11 -3.12 11.89 -5.84
C GLY A 11 -3.34 10.39 -6.01
N GLU A 12 -3.25 9.81 -7.22
CA GLU A 12 -3.36 8.35 -7.42
C GLU A 12 -2.18 7.58 -6.81
N HIS A 13 -0.95 8.07 -7.02
CA HIS A 13 0.25 7.51 -6.39
C HIS A 13 0.32 7.78 -4.87
N LEU A 14 -0.26 8.89 -4.41
CA LEU A 14 -0.42 9.22 -3.00
C LEU A 14 -1.55 8.41 -2.32
N LYS A 15 -2.57 7.91 -3.01
CA LYS A 15 -3.70 7.16 -2.39
C LYS A 15 -3.23 5.96 -1.58
N ILE A 16 -2.39 5.11 -2.16
CA ILE A 16 -1.95 3.86 -1.50
C ILE A 16 -0.90 4.16 -0.42
N GLY A 17 0.05 5.07 -0.66
CA GLY A 17 1.00 5.50 0.37
C GLY A 17 0.31 6.18 1.56
N PHE A 18 -0.70 7.02 1.29
CA PHE A 18 -1.52 7.65 2.31
C PHE A 18 -2.39 6.63 3.06
N LEU A 19 -3.02 5.69 2.35
CA LEU A 19 -3.76 4.58 2.95
C LEU A 19 -2.85 3.75 3.86
N ALA A 20 -1.67 3.37 3.38
CA ALA A 20 -0.69 2.61 4.16
C ALA A 20 -0.25 3.37 5.40
N ASN A 21 0.08 4.65 5.29
CA ASN A 21 0.43 5.50 6.43
C ASN A 21 -0.72 5.61 7.44
N LYS A 22 -1.97 5.75 6.97
CA LYS A 22 -3.14 5.78 7.86
C LYS A 22 -3.37 4.45 8.56
N LEU A 23 -3.18 3.33 7.86
CA LEU A 23 -3.24 2.00 8.46
C LEU A 23 -2.14 1.82 9.51
N LEU A 24 -0.92 2.27 9.26
CA LEU A 24 0.16 2.26 10.27
C LEU A 24 -0.24 3.04 11.53
N GLN A 25 -0.71 4.28 11.38
CA GLN A 25 -1.14 5.10 12.52
C GLN A 25 -2.24 4.43 13.35
N ILE A 26 -3.13 3.66 12.71
CA ILE A 26 -4.19 2.91 13.39
C ILE A 26 -3.63 1.65 14.07
N LEU A 27 -2.82 0.87 13.35
CA LEU A 27 -2.39 -0.46 13.79
C LEU A 27 -1.26 -0.42 14.83
N ASP A 28 -0.42 0.61 14.78
CA ASP A 28 0.75 0.79 15.65
C ASP A 28 0.40 1.36 17.04
N ARG A 29 -0.83 1.87 17.21
CA ARG A 29 -1.34 2.30 18.51
C ARG A 29 -2.24 1.25 19.14
N ASP A 30 -2.21 1.17 20.46
CA ASP A 30 -3.22 0.44 21.23
C ASP A 30 -4.46 1.33 21.41
N GLY A 31 -5.66 0.78 21.22
CA GLY A 31 -6.88 1.53 21.53
C GLY A 31 -8.12 1.07 20.78
N THR A 32 -9.19 1.85 20.95
CA THR A 32 -10.44 1.69 20.21
C THR A 32 -10.33 2.38 18.84
N ILE A 33 -11.00 1.78 17.85
CA ILE A 33 -11.10 2.35 16.51
C ILE A 33 -12.45 3.02 16.33
N THR A 34 -12.41 4.20 15.72
CA THR A 34 -13.59 4.95 15.27
C THR A 34 -14.19 4.32 14.01
N GLU A 35 -15.42 4.70 13.67
CA GLU A 35 -16.08 4.24 12.45
C GLU A 35 -15.31 4.64 11.18
N LYS A 36 -14.69 5.83 11.19
CA LYS A 36 -13.80 6.28 10.11
C LYS A 36 -12.58 5.36 9.97
N GLU A 37 -11.99 4.93 11.07
CA GLU A 37 -10.84 4.02 11.06
C GLU A 37 -11.23 2.60 10.63
N CYS A 38 -12.43 2.12 11.00
CA CYS A 38 -13.00 0.90 10.43
C CYS A 38 -13.08 0.97 8.90
N TRP A 39 -13.54 2.09 8.35
CA TRP A 39 -13.61 2.30 6.91
C TRP A 39 -12.22 2.29 6.25
N ILE A 40 -11.22 2.89 6.89
CA ILE A 40 -9.81 2.84 6.42
C ILE A 40 -9.30 1.39 6.39
N ILE A 41 -9.54 0.61 7.45
CA ILE A 41 -9.18 -0.82 7.52
C ILE A 41 -9.85 -1.61 6.41
N GLN A 42 -11.13 -1.36 6.13
CA GLN A 42 -11.86 -2.01 5.05
C GLN A 42 -11.25 -1.72 3.68
N ASN A 43 -10.79 -0.49 3.44
CA ASN A 43 -10.07 -0.15 2.20
C ASN A 43 -8.71 -0.85 2.11
N GLY A 44 -8.00 -0.99 3.24
CA GLY A 44 -6.77 -1.81 3.30
C GLY A 44 -7.02 -3.27 2.89
N ILE A 45 -8.10 -3.88 3.39
CA ILE A 45 -8.50 -5.24 3.01
C ILE A 45 -8.86 -5.31 1.51
N ALA A 46 -9.56 -4.31 0.98
CA ALA A 46 -9.92 -4.26 -0.43
C ALA A 46 -8.67 -4.19 -1.33
N PHE A 47 -7.70 -3.35 -0.97
CA PHE A 47 -6.40 -3.28 -1.65
C PHE A 47 -5.68 -4.64 -1.67
N LEU A 48 -5.61 -5.34 -0.53
CA LEU A 48 -4.96 -6.65 -0.45
C LEU A 48 -5.65 -7.71 -1.33
N LYS A 49 -6.99 -7.65 -1.43
CA LYS A 49 -7.76 -8.51 -2.35
C LYS A 49 -7.47 -8.18 -3.81
N GLN A 50 -7.32 -6.91 -4.16
CA GLN A 50 -6.93 -6.48 -5.51
C GLN A 50 -5.52 -6.96 -5.86
N ALA A 51 -4.57 -6.87 -4.92
CA ALA A 51 -3.22 -7.38 -5.13
C ALA A 51 -3.18 -8.89 -5.41
N GLU A 52 -3.97 -9.68 -4.65
CA GLU A 52 -4.10 -11.12 -4.90
C GLU A 52 -4.81 -11.43 -6.23
N ALA A 53 -5.79 -10.62 -6.63
CA ALA A 53 -6.39 -10.72 -7.95
C ALA A 53 -5.35 -10.44 -9.05
N GLY A 54 -4.54 -9.38 -8.91
CA GLY A 54 -3.49 -9.03 -9.86
C GLY A 54 -2.47 -10.14 -10.03
N ARG A 55 -2.02 -10.76 -8.92
CA ARG A 55 -1.16 -11.94 -8.95
C ARG A 55 -1.76 -13.06 -9.80
N LYS A 56 -3.04 -13.38 -9.60
CA LYS A 56 -3.72 -14.43 -10.37
C LYS A 56 -3.80 -14.10 -11.86
N GLN A 57 -4.01 -12.84 -12.21
CA GLN A 57 -4.04 -12.41 -13.62
C GLN A 57 -2.66 -12.56 -14.27
N VAL A 58 -1.59 -12.17 -13.57
CA VAL A 58 -0.20 -12.35 -14.05
C VAL A 58 0.13 -13.83 -14.26
N ILE A 59 -0.27 -14.70 -13.34
CA ILE A 59 0.02 -16.15 -13.43
C ILE A 59 -0.80 -16.83 -14.54
N THR A 60 -2.06 -16.45 -14.69
CA THR A 60 -3.01 -17.15 -15.60
C THR A 60 -3.14 -16.52 -16.98
N GLY A 61 -2.65 -15.29 -17.18
CA GLY A 61 -2.84 -14.50 -18.39
C GLY A 61 -4.28 -14.02 -18.62
N LYS A 62 -5.23 -14.30 -17.70
CA LYS A 62 -6.63 -13.94 -17.83
C LYS A 62 -6.90 -12.60 -17.15
N LEU A 63 -7.16 -11.57 -17.95
CA LEU A 63 -7.48 -10.23 -17.46
C LEU A 63 -8.93 -10.13 -17.00
N THR A 64 -9.18 -9.34 -15.94
CA THR A 64 -10.53 -8.97 -15.52
C THR A 64 -10.84 -7.51 -15.88
N ARG A 65 -12.08 -7.07 -15.63
CA ARG A 65 -12.49 -5.68 -15.84
C ARG A 65 -11.61 -4.66 -15.10
N ASP A 66 -11.09 -5.04 -13.93
CA ASP A 66 -10.28 -4.16 -13.07
C ASP A 66 -8.78 -4.47 -13.17
N ALA A 67 -8.33 -5.02 -14.31
CA ALA A 67 -6.96 -5.53 -14.48
C ALA A 67 -5.87 -4.50 -14.18
N VAL A 68 -6.06 -3.24 -14.57
CA VAL A 68 -5.09 -2.16 -14.33
C VAL A 68 -4.90 -1.92 -12.83
N MET A 69 -6.00 -1.76 -12.08
CA MET A 69 -5.94 -1.53 -10.63
C MET A 69 -5.38 -2.76 -9.90
N ALA A 70 -5.78 -3.96 -10.32
CA ALA A 70 -5.28 -5.20 -9.73
C ALA A 70 -3.77 -5.37 -9.97
N SER A 71 -3.28 -5.01 -11.16
CA SER A 71 -1.85 -5.07 -11.52
C SER A 71 -1.02 -4.04 -10.75
N ASP A 72 -1.49 -2.79 -10.62
CA ASP A 72 -0.82 -1.78 -9.79
C ASP A 72 -0.76 -2.21 -8.32
N ALA A 73 -1.88 -2.68 -7.76
CA ALA A 73 -1.93 -3.18 -6.39
C ALA A 73 -0.97 -4.35 -6.17
N TYR A 74 -0.90 -5.28 -7.13
CA TYR A 74 0.03 -6.40 -7.08
C TYR A 74 1.49 -5.92 -7.14
N THR A 75 1.82 -4.99 -8.04
CA THR A 75 3.18 -4.44 -8.19
C THR A 75 3.67 -3.77 -6.91
N ARG A 76 2.80 -3.04 -6.22
CA ARG A 76 3.13 -2.42 -4.92
C ARG A 76 3.27 -3.47 -3.82
N ALA A 77 2.33 -4.41 -3.74
CA ALA A 77 2.33 -5.45 -2.73
C ALA A 77 3.52 -6.41 -2.87
N ILE A 78 3.94 -6.74 -4.11
CA ILE A 78 5.07 -7.64 -4.34
C ILE A 78 6.40 -7.00 -3.94
N PHE A 79 6.52 -5.66 -4.06
CA PHE A 79 7.65 -4.93 -3.50
C PHE A 79 7.73 -5.10 -1.98
N ALA A 80 6.63 -4.84 -1.26
CA ALA A 80 6.58 -5.01 0.19
C ALA A 80 6.91 -6.45 0.62
N TYR A 81 6.33 -7.44 -0.08
CA TYR A 81 6.64 -8.86 0.12
C TYR A 81 8.13 -9.17 -0.06
N ASN A 82 8.75 -8.66 -1.13
CA ASN A 82 10.17 -8.89 -1.41
C ASN A 82 11.10 -8.27 -0.35
N GLN A 83 10.71 -7.13 0.23
CA GLN A 83 11.47 -6.53 1.32
C GLN A 83 11.32 -7.34 2.62
N MET A 84 10.10 -7.72 2.99
CA MET A 84 9.86 -8.53 4.19
C MET A 84 10.46 -9.94 4.12
N SER A 85 10.46 -10.57 2.94
CA SER A 85 10.99 -11.92 2.76
C SER A 85 12.51 -12.01 2.94
N LYS A 86 13.24 -10.90 2.73
CA LYS A 86 14.67 -10.81 3.08
C LYS A 86 14.91 -10.89 4.59
N GLU A 87 13.90 -10.54 5.39
CA GLU A 87 14.01 -10.41 6.84
C GLU A 87 13.29 -11.51 7.64
N ASN A 88 12.20 -12.11 7.11
CA ASN A 88 11.28 -12.93 7.90
C ASN A 88 10.90 -14.32 7.32
N GLY A 89 11.72 -14.89 6.44
CA GLY A 89 11.59 -16.28 5.99
C GLY A 89 10.56 -16.53 4.88
N LYS A 90 10.53 -17.79 4.40
CA LYS A 90 9.88 -18.24 3.14
C LYS A 90 8.35 -18.44 3.23
N LYS A 91 7.57 -17.43 3.61
CA LYS A 91 6.11 -17.47 3.34
C LYS A 91 5.86 -17.19 1.87
N SER A 92 4.86 -17.84 1.25
CA SER A 92 4.42 -17.45 -0.09
C SER A 92 3.68 -16.11 -0.05
N PHE A 93 3.67 -15.38 -1.16
CA PHE A 93 2.92 -14.13 -1.28
C PHE A 93 1.45 -14.31 -0.90
N GLU A 94 0.80 -15.36 -1.40
CA GLU A 94 -0.61 -15.65 -1.10
C GLU A 94 -0.84 -15.84 0.40
N GLN A 95 0.05 -16.56 1.08
CA GLN A 95 -0.06 -16.78 2.52
C GLN A 95 0.15 -15.48 3.30
N LEU A 96 1.13 -14.66 2.89
CA LEU A 96 1.36 -13.35 3.51
C LEU A 96 0.11 -12.47 3.42
N ILE A 97 -0.48 -12.35 2.23
CA ILE A 97 -1.69 -11.55 2.02
C ILE A 97 -2.86 -12.06 2.88
N LYS A 98 -3.06 -13.39 2.97
CA LYS A 98 -4.09 -13.97 3.82
C LYS A 98 -3.89 -13.64 5.30
N ASP A 99 -2.65 -13.73 5.79
CA ASP A 99 -2.33 -13.45 7.19
C ASP A 99 -2.57 -11.96 7.53
N VAL A 100 -2.12 -11.04 6.67
CA VAL A 100 -2.36 -9.58 6.85
C VAL A 100 -3.86 -9.26 6.81
N ILE A 101 -4.61 -9.84 5.86
CA ILE A 101 -6.08 -9.67 5.82
C ILE A 101 -6.71 -10.15 7.12
N LYS A 102 -6.26 -11.27 7.68
CA LYS A 102 -6.80 -11.84 8.92
C LYS A 102 -6.55 -10.92 10.13
N GLU A 103 -5.37 -10.32 10.24
CA GLU A 103 -5.08 -9.32 11.27
C GLU A 103 -5.99 -8.10 11.14
N LEU A 104 -6.09 -7.52 9.93
CA LEU A 104 -6.98 -6.39 9.67
C LEU A 104 -8.46 -6.70 9.96
N GLN A 105 -8.93 -7.88 9.55
CA GLN A 105 -10.30 -8.30 9.77
C GLN A 105 -10.59 -8.48 11.26
N LYS A 106 -9.65 -9.05 12.02
CA LYS A 106 -9.76 -9.14 13.49
C LYS A 106 -9.90 -7.76 14.11
N VAL A 107 -9.03 -6.80 13.76
CA VAL A 107 -9.11 -5.42 14.26
C VAL A 107 -10.46 -4.79 13.93
N LYS A 108 -10.94 -4.95 12.70
CA LYS A 108 -12.25 -4.44 12.25
C LYS A 108 -13.40 -5.00 13.07
N ASP A 109 -13.38 -6.30 13.34
CA ASP A 109 -14.49 -6.99 14.01
C ASP A 109 -14.54 -6.71 15.51
N ILE A 110 -13.38 -6.66 16.18
CA ILE A 110 -13.30 -6.35 17.62
C ILE A 110 -13.29 -4.86 17.91
N LYS A 111 -13.15 -4.02 16.88
CA LYS A 111 -12.99 -2.57 16.96
C LYS A 111 -11.90 -2.08 17.92
N GLN A 112 -10.83 -2.86 18.03
CA GLN A 112 -9.68 -2.57 18.90
C GLN A 112 -8.38 -3.00 18.23
N THR A 113 -7.34 -2.24 18.49
CA THR A 113 -5.97 -2.52 18.06
C THR A 113 -5.11 -2.88 19.26
N LYS A 114 -4.20 -3.82 19.02
CA LYS A 114 -3.09 -4.15 19.93
C LYS A 114 -1.85 -4.27 19.07
N ALA A 115 -0.93 -3.31 19.13
CA ALA A 115 0.17 -3.16 18.18
C ALA A 115 0.99 -4.46 18.02
N LYS A 116 1.31 -5.11 19.14
CA LYS A 116 2.01 -6.41 19.18
C LYS A 116 1.32 -7.54 18.41
N ASN A 117 -0.01 -7.49 18.26
CA ASN A 117 -0.79 -8.51 17.56
C ASN A 117 -0.89 -8.25 16.04
N ASN A 118 -0.39 -7.09 15.58
CA ASN A 118 -0.48 -6.62 14.20
C ASN A 118 0.90 -6.48 13.57
N ALA A 119 1.94 -7.12 14.15
CA ALA A 119 3.32 -6.93 13.74
C ALA A 119 3.53 -7.20 12.24
N LEU A 120 2.85 -8.21 11.69
CA LEU A 120 2.95 -8.54 10.28
C LEU A 120 2.35 -7.44 9.40
N SER A 121 1.13 -6.99 9.73
CA SER A 121 0.47 -5.89 9.01
C SER A 121 1.26 -4.59 9.11
N ILE A 122 1.82 -4.28 10.28
CA ILE A 122 2.66 -3.10 10.50
C ILE A 122 3.89 -3.14 9.59
N SER A 123 4.65 -4.24 9.61
CA SER A 123 5.81 -4.40 8.72
C SER A 123 5.42 -4.28 7.25
N PHE A 124 4.32 -4.91 6.83
CA PHE A 124 3.86 -4.85 5.45
C PHE A 124 3.52 -3.42 4.99
N PHE A 125 2.71 -2.70 5.77
CA PHE A 125 2.34 -1.33 5.41
C PHE A 125 3.50 -0.35 5.55
N SER A 126 4.49 -0.61 6.41
CA SER A 126 5.73 0.17 6.48
C SER A 126 6.47 0.10 5.15
N CYS A 127 6.70 -1.10 4.61
CA CYS A 127 7.37 -1.25 3.32
C CYS A 127 6.59 -0.58 2.16
N LEU A 128 5.26 -0.54 2.24
CA LEU A 128 4.44 0.17 1.23
C LEU A 128 4.57 1.70 1.32
N VAL A 129 4.73 2.25 2.52
CA VAL A 129 5.06 3.67 2.69
C VAL A 129 6.43 3.96 2.10
N ASP A 130 7.43 3.12 2.39
CA ASP A 130 8.79 3.29 1.86
C ASP A 130 8.83 3.26 0.33
N PHE A 131 8.09 2.32 -0.30
CA PHE A 131 7.93 2.29 -1.76
C PHE A 131 7.35 3.59 -2.33
N SER A 132 6.36 4.15 -1.62
CA SER A 132 5.69 5.37 -2.06
C SER A 132 6.62 6.60 -1.93
N LEU A 133 7.53 6.59 -0.95
CA LEU A 133 8.52 7.65 -0.73
C LEU A 133 9.73 7.52 -1.65
N SER A 134 10.21 6.29 -1.93
CA SER A 134 11.33 6.06 -2.84
C SER A 134 11.00 6.47 -4.27
N GLY A 135 9.79 6.17 -4.75
CA GLY A 135 9.29 6.64 -6.05
C GLY A 135 9.15 8.17 -6.18
N LEU A 136 8.98 8.88 -5.05
CA LEU A 136 9.00 10.36 -5.02
C LEU A 136 10.43 10.92 -5.07
N SER A 137 11.43 10.15 -4.61
CA SER A 137 12.84 10.57 -4.62
C SER A 137 13.50 10.41 -6.00
N GLU A 138 13.16 9.35 -6.75
CA GLU A 138 13.69 9.14 -8.12
C GLU A 138 13.14 10.17 -9.12
N ASN A 139 11.91 10.67 -8.91
CA ASN A 139 11.32 11.73 -9.74
C ASN A 139 11.73 13.16 -9.34
N ARG A 140 12.52 13.35 -8.26
CA ARG A 140 13.12 14.67 -7.91
C ARG A 140 14.55 14.87 -8.42
N LEU A 141 15.11 13.90 -9.14
CA LEU A 141 16.44 14.01 -9.74
C LEU A 141 16.40 13.68 -11.23
N LYS A 142 15.76 14.57 -11.99
CA LYS A 142 16.19 15.03 -13.32
C LYS A 142 15.13 16.00 -13.83
N ASN A 143 15.34 17.28 -13.55
CA ASN A 143 14.81 18.32 -14.41
C ASN A 143 15.73 18.32 -15.65
N PRO A 144 15.30 17.84 -16.84
CA PRO A 144 16.17 17.85 -18.02
C PRO A 144 16.45 19.28 -18.53
N PHE A 145 15.83 20.29 -17.92
CA PHE A 145 15.94 21.69 -18.30
C PHE A 145 16.90 22.52 -17.43
N GLU A 146 17.53 21.96 -16.40
CA GLU A 146 18.61 22.63 -15.64
C GLU A 146 20.01 22.48 -16.27
N LYS A 147 20.05 22.18 -17.57
CA LYS A 147 21.21 22.50 -18.43
C LYS A 147 20.81 23.58 -19.41
N ARG A 148 20.60 24.79 -18.91
CA ARG A 148 20.77 26.00 -19.73
C ARG A 148 21.67 26.97 -18.98
N ASP A 149 22.64 27.44 -19.75
CA ASP A 149 23.48 28.61 -19.54
C ASP A 149 24.69 28.45 -18.62
N THR A 150 25.84 28.14 -19.24
CA THR A 150 26.91 29.13 -19.42
C THR A 150 28.07 28.52 -20.22
N ILE A 151 28.07 28.71 -21.55
CA ILE A 151 29.33 28.81 -22.29
C ILE A 151 29.64 30.31 -22.32
N PHE A 152 30.59 30.73 -21.50
CA PHE A 152 31.33 31.98 -21.70
C PHE A 152 32.81 31.61 -21.90
N LEU A 153 33.36 32.24 -22.94
CA LEU A 153 34.73 32.21 -23.47
C LEU A 153 35.02 31.07 -24.47
#